data_AF-A0AAE0SMQ1-F1
#
_entry.id   AF-A0AAE0SMQ1-F1
#
_cell.length_a   1.000
_cell.length_b   1.000
_cell.length_c   1.000
_cell.angle_alpha   90.00
_cell.angle_beta   90.00
_cell.angle_gamma   90.00
#
_symmetry.space_group_name_H-M   'P 1'
#
loop_
_entity.id
_entity.type
_entity.pdbx_description
1 polymer ?
#
loop_
_entity_poly.entity_id
_entity_poly.type
_entity_poly.pdbx_seq_one_letter_code
_entity_poly.pdbx_strand_id
1 'polypeptide(L)'
;MARSQRKCALKVINEYIGSNGDGQDLTVLEVMRTLTDARKKNVEELNKAFKKRVETTLTKKTIYSQTLSDIKPYLDECVEICILMNIQEPPLELRGLMHTSFMSFDSSAFKPYTESGKTIEYIVWPAIHLYLDGPILCKGIAQGKRDSSNAHDEKRVQQL
;
A
#
# COMPACT_ATOMS: atom_id res chain seq x y z
N MET A 1 -8.31 -8.12 -7.83
CA MET A 1 -8.01 -9.20 -6.87
C MET A 1 -8.87 -10.46 -7.15
N ALA A 2 -8.92 -10.90 -8.41
CA ALA A 2 -10.16 -11.54 -8.87
C ALA A 2 -10.14 -13.07 -8.97
N ARG A 3 -8.98 -13.72 -9.06
CA ARG A 3 -8.90 -15.18 -9.20
C ARG A 3 -8.64 -15.90 -7.90
N SER A 4 -7.62 -15.53 -7.12
CA SER A 4 -7.23 -16.35 -5.96
C SER A 4 -8.26 -16.30 -4.82
N GLN A 5 -8.79 -15.12 -4.48
CA GLN A 5 -9.84 -15.01 -3.46
C GLN A 5 -11.16 -15.63 -3.93
N ARG A 6 -11.56 -15.40 -5.19
CA ARG A 6 -12.75 -16.03 -5.79
C ARG A 6 -12.61 -17.54 -5.89
N LYS A 7 -11.42 -18.05 -6.21
CA LYS A 7 -11.09 -19.49 -6.24
C LYS A 7 -11.07 -20.08 -4.84
N CYS A 8 -10.62 -19.34 -3.82
CA CYS A 8 -10.68 -19.76 -2.43
C CYS A 8 -12.14 -19.78 -1.93
N ALA A 9 -12.92 -18.74 -2.21
CA ALA A 9 -14.34 -18.68 -1.89
C ALA A 9 -15.13 -19.79 -2.61
N LEU A 10 -14.90 -20.00 -3.91
CA LEU A 10 -15.48 -21.11 -4.66
C LEU A 10 -15.05 -22.47 -4.13
N LYS A 11 -13.81 -22.61 -3.65
CA LYS A 11 -13.32 -23.86 -3.03
C LYS A 11 -14.05 -24.13 -1.72
N VAL A 12 -14.18 -23.13 -0.85
CA VAL A 12 -14.93 -23.23 0.41
C VAL A 12 -16.41 -23.53 0.14
N ILE A 13 -17.02 -22.86 -0.83
CA ILE A 13 -18.41 -23.10 -1.24
C ILE A 13 -18.59 -24.54 -1.76
N ASN A 14 -17.72 -25.00 -2.66
CA ASN A 14 -17.79 -26.37 -3.20
C ASN A 14 -17.54 -27.45 -2.13
N GLU A 15 -16.62 -27.20 -1.19
CA GLU A 15 -16.39 -28.09 -0.05
C GLU A 15 -17.60 -28.14 0.91
N TYR A 16 -18.30 -27.01 1.09
CA TYR A 16 -19.48 -26.91 1.95
C TYR A 16 -20.73 -27.54 1.32
N ILE A 17 -20.99 -27.26 0.03
CA ILE A 17 -22.11 -27.83 -0.74
C ILE A 17 -21.93 -29.35 -0.92
N GLY A 18 -20.71 -29.83 -1.12
CA GLY A 18 -20.43 -31.27 -1.24
C GLY A 18 -20.64 -32.07 0.05
N SER A 19 -20.77 -31.40 1.20
CA SER A 19 -20.81 -32.05 2.52
C SER A 19 -22.18 -32.05 3.21
N ASN A 20 -23.10 -31.15 2.83
CA ASN A 20 -24.42 -31.01 3.47
C ASN A 20 -25.54 -30.92 2.42
N GLY A 21 -26.27 -32.01 2.20
CA GLY A 21 -27.42 -32.07 1.29
C GLY A 21 -28.69 -31.34 1.76
N ASP A 22 -28.66 -30.63 2.89
CA ASP A 22 -29.84 -29.97 3.50
C ASP A 22 -29.62 -28.47 3.83
N GLY A 23 -28.60 -27.82 3.26
CA GLY A 23 -28.30 -26.41 3.51
C GLY A 23 -28.67 -25.51 2.33
N GLN A 24 -29.40 -24.44 2.58
CA GLN A 24 -29.77 -23.38 1.64
C GLN A 24 -28.57 -22.98 0.75
N ASP A 25 -28.65 -23.24 -0.56
CA ASP A 25 -27.59 -22.95 -1.54
C ASP A 25 -27.32 -21.43 -1.58
N LEU A 26 -26.26 -21.00 -0.88
CA LEU A 26 -25.80 -19.61 -0.92
C LEU A 26 -25.11 -19.35 -2.25
N THR A 27 -25.62 -18.38 -3.00
CA THR A 27 -25.02 -17.98 -4.27
C THR A 27 -23.63 -17.38 -4.04
N VAL A 28 -22.75 -17.48 -5.03
CA VAL A 28 -21.41 -16.85 -4.99
C VAL A 28 -21.50 -15.35 -4.67
N LEU A 29 -22.55 -14.68 -5.16
CA LEU A 29 -22.79 -13.25 -4.89
C LEU A 29 -23.09 -12.98 -3.41
N GLU A 30 -23.88 -13.83 -2.76
CA GLU A 30 -24.21 -13.69 -1.34
C GLU A 30 -23.00 -13.95 -0.46
N VAL A 31 -22.17 -14.94 -0.80
CA VAL A 31 -20.91 -15.19 -0.07
C VAL A 31 -19.96 -13.99 -0.20
N MET A 32 -19.78 -13.46 -1.41
CA MET A 32 -18.93 -12.28 -1.64
C MET A 32 -19.45 -11.03 -0.91
N ARG A 33 -20.77 -10.83 -0.88
CA ARG A 33 -21.40 -9.75 -0.11
C ARG A 33 -21.12 -9.92 1.39
N THR A 34 -21.35 -11.11 1.92
CA THR A 34 -21.14 -11.41 3.35
C THR A 34 -19.69 -11.22 3.77
N LEU A 35 -18.73 -11.63 2.93
CA LEU A 35 -17.30 -11.38 3.15
C LEU A 35 -16.97 -9.88 3.15
N THR A 36 -17.56 -9.12 2.23
CA THR A 36 -17.37 -7.66 2.15
C THR A 36 -17.94 -6.96 3.38
N ASP A 37 -19.14 -7.34 3.81
CA ASP A 37 -19.80 -6.77 4.98
C ASP A 37 -19.04 -7.11 6.27
N ALA A 38 -18.52 -8.34 6.39
CA ALA A 38 -17.66 -8.74 7.50
C ALA A 38 -16.36 -7.91 7.54
N ARG A 39 -15.72 -7.67 6.40
CA ARG A 39 -14.53 -6.79 6.31
C ARG A 39 -14.85 -5.36 6.75
N LYS A 40 -15.99 -4.80 6.29
CA LYS A 40 -16.46 -3.45 6.63
C LYS A 40 -16.85 -3.29 8.11
N LYS A 41 -17.36 -4.35 8.75
CA LYS A 41 -17.73 -4.31 10.17
C LYS A 41 -16.52 -4.23 11.10
N ASN A 42 -15.38 -4.80 10.68
CA ASN A 42 -14.18 -4.93 11.51
C ASN A 42 -13.15 -3.81 11.30
N VAL A 43 -13.46 -2.79 10.48
CA VAL A 43 -12.52 -1.75 10.05
C VAL A 43 -11.96 -0.97 11.21
N GLU A 44 -12.82 -0.57 12.15
CA GLU A 44 -12.44 0.23 13.30
C GLU A 44 -11.48 -0.54 14.23
N GLU A 45 -11.79 -1.81 14.51
CA GLU A 45 -10.95 -2.68 15.32
C GLU A 45 -9.59 -2.94 14.65
N LEU A 46 -9.58 -3.18 13.34
CA LEU A 46 -8.37 -3.34 12.56
C LEU A 46 -7.53 -2.05 12.58
N ASN A 47 -8.14 -0.90 12.33
CA ASN A 47 -7.46 0.40 12.39
C ASN A 47 -6.75 0.60 13.72
N LYS A 48 -7.45 0.36 14.83
CA LYS A 48 -6.88 0.46 16.17
C LYS A 48 -5.70 -0.51 16.38
N ALA A 49 -5.85 -1.76 15.95
CA ALA A 49 -4.81 -2.77 16.08
C ALA A 49 -3.56 -2.44 15.25
N PHE A 50 -3.73 -2.00 14.00
CA PHE A 50 -2.64 -1.65 13.10
C PHE A 50 -1.91 -0.37 13.53
N LYS A 51 -2.63 0.70 13.91
CA LYS A 51 -2.02 1.94 14.45
C LYS A 51 -1.11 1.61 15.64
N LYS A 52 -1.60 0.80 16.60
CA LYS A 52 -0.82 0.32 17.75
C LYS A 52 0.41 -0.52 17.34
N ARG A 53 0.26 -1.40 16.34
CA ARG A 53 1.34 -2.28 15.85
C ARG A 53 2.47 -1.47 15.19
N VAL A 54 2.11 -0.48 14.37
CA VAL A 54 3.05 0.42 13.69
C VAL A 54 3.81 1.23 14.72
N GLU A 55 3.11 1.88 15.65
CA GLU A 55 3.72 2.66 16.73
C GLU A 55 4.70 1.81 17.55
N THR A 56 4.28 0.63 18.01
CA THR A 56 5.15 -0.29 18.77
C THR A 56 6.40 -0.70 17.98
N THR A 57 6.26 -0.89 16.66
CA THR A 57 7.37 -1.33 15.80
C THR A 57 8.35 -0.20 15.55
N LEU A 58 7.86 1.03 15.38
CA LEU A 58 8.68 2.22 15.19
C LEU A 58 9.40 2.60 16.49
N THR A 59 8.73 2.60 17.64
CA THR A 59 9.39 2.88 18.94
C THR A 59 10.54 1.92 19.23
N LYS A 60 10.45 0.66 18.77
CA LYS A 60 11.55 -0.31 18.92
C LYS A 60 12.72 -0.08 17.96
N LYS A 61 12.49 0.56 16.82
CA LYS A 61 13.49 0.80 15.78
C LYS A 61 14.14 2.18 15.86
N THR A 62 13.43 3.18 16.39
CA THR A 62 13.83 4.59 16.36
C THR A 62 14.32 5.02 17.74
N ILE A 63 15.45 5.73 17.78
CA ILE A 63 16.08 6.23 19.03
C ILE A 63 15.40 7.54 19.53
N TYR A 64 14.58 8.21 18.69
CA TYR A 64 14.01 9.53 18.97
C TYR A 64 12.49 9.49 19.14
N SER A 65 12.03 9.54 20.40
CA SER A 65 10.61 9.55 20.77
C SER A 65 9.85 10.81 20.30
N GLN A 66 10.52 11.96 20.27
CA GLN A 66 9.91 13.22 19.87
C GLN A 66 9.50 13.21 18.39
N THR A 67 10.40 12.78 17.50
CA THR A 67 10.12 12.67 16.07
C THR A 67 8.95 11.73 15.77
N LEU A 68 8.79 10.66 16.55
CA LEU A 68 7.67 9.74 16.40
C LEU A 68 6.32 10.41 16.73
N SER A 69 6.29 11.25 17.77
CA SER A 69 5.11 12.04 18.12
C SER A 69 4.75 13.01 16.99
N ASP A 70 5.76 13.67 16.40
CA ASP A 70 5.55 14.67 15.35
C ASP A 70 4.97 14.06 14.06
N ILE A 71 5.39 12.84 13.71
CA ILE A 71 4.90 12.14 12.50
C ILE A 71 3.67 11.26 12.76
N LYS A 72 3.23 11.09 14.01
CA LYS A 72 2.12 10.20 14.37
C LYS A 72 0.83 10.48 13.59
N PRO A 73 0.39 11.75 13.42
CA PRO A 73 -0.83 12.03 12.64
C PRO A 73 -0.74 11.51 11.19
N TYR A 74 0.43 11.66 10.57
CA TYR A 74 0.68 11.15 9.22
C TYR A 74 0.64 9.62 9.16
N LEU A 75 1.24 8.94 10.15
CA LEU A 75 1.24 7.48 10.22
C LEU A 75 -0.17 6.92 10.42
N ASP A 76 -0.97 7.53 11.29
CA ASP A 76 -2.34 7.11 11.55
C ASP A 76 -3.18 7.21 10.27
N GLU A 77 -3.02 8.28 9.49
CA GLU A 77 -3.70 8.41 8.19
C GLU A 77 -3.22 7.39 7.16
N CYS A 78 -1.91 7.14 7.09
CA CYS A 78 -1.37 6.12 6.18
C CYS A 78 -1.97 4.74 6.48
N VAL A 79 -2.08 4.37 7.75
CA VAL A 79 -2.69 3.10 8.18
C VAL A 79 -4.16 3.03 7.78
N GLU A 80 -4.89 4.10 8.02
CA GLU A 80 -6.32 4.18 7.73
C GLU A 80 -6.61 4.05 6.25
N ILE A 81 -5.88 4.80 5.42
CA ILE A 81 -5.98 4.71 3.97
C ILE A 81 -5.63 3.29 3.51
N CYS A 82 -4.55 2.67 4.00
CA CYS A 82 -4.17 1.30 3.62
C CYS A 82 -5.26 0.27 3.94
N ILE A 83 -5.98 0.43 5.05
CA ILE A 83 -7.11 -0.42 5.42
C ILE A 83 -8.28 -0.18 4.46
N LEU A 84 -8.64 1.09 4.21
CA LEU A 84 -9.72 1.45 3.28
C LEU A 84 -9.46 0.92 1.86
N MET A 85 -8.21 0.96 1.40
CA MET A 85 -7.79 0.37 0.13
C MET A 85 -8.02 -1.15 0.06
N ASN A 86 -7.85 -1.84 1.18
CA ASN A 86 -7.99 -3.29 1.26
C ASN A 86 -9.45 -3.77 1.28
N ILE A 87 -10.37 -2.91 1.71
CA ILE A 87 -11.80 -3.25 1.87
C ILE A 87 -12.59 -3.05 0.57
N GLN A 88 -12.04 -2.29 -0.39
CA GLN A 88 -12.65 -2.13 -1.71
C GLN A 88 -12.81 -3.47 -2.43
N GLU A 89 -13.76 -3.58 -3.36
CA GLU A 89 -13.89 -4.75 -4.25
C GLU A 89 -13.78 -4.32 -5.71
N PRO A 90 -12.67 -4.63 -6.41
CA PRO A 90 -11.48 -5.34 -5.92
C PRO A 90 -10.60 -4.45 -5.01
N PRO A 91 -9.82 -5.04 -4.08
CA PRO A 91 -8.85 -4.27 -3.31
C PRO A 91 -7.77 -3.65 -4.18
N LEU A 92 -7.40 -2.42 -3.81
CA LEU A 92 -6.34 -1.66 -4.47
C LEU A 92 -4.98 -2.27 -4.18
N GLU A 93 -4.04 -2.09 -5.11
CA GLU A 93 -2.67 -2.59 -4.97
C GLU A 93 -1.68 -1.43 -4.81
N LEU A 94 -0.89 -1.46 -3.73
CA LEU A 94 0.26 -0.58 -3.53
C LEU A 94 1.51 -1.21 -4.14
N ARG A 95 2.16 -0.49 -5.07
CA ARG A 95 3.44 -0.91 -5.68
C ARG A 95 4.60 0.00 -5.33
N GLY A 96 5.79 -0.59 -5.37
CA GLY A 96 7.04 0.11 -5.10
C GLY A 96 7.39 0.19 -3.62
N LEU A 97 6.69 -0.51 -2.72
CA LEU A 97 7.03 -0.48 -1.29
C LEU A 97 8.41 -1.11 -0.97
N MET A 98 8.92 -1.99 -1.83
CA MET A 98 10.30 -2.48 -1.76
C MET A 98 11.15 -1.70 -2.77
N HIS A 99 11.96 -0.78 -2.26
CA HIS A 99 12.96 -0.09 -3.07
C HIS A 99 14.27 -0.87 -3.10
N THR A 100 14.85 -1.05 -4.28
CA THR A 100 16.26 -1.40 -4.46
C THR A 100 16.96 -0.22 -5.09
N SER A 101 18.22 0.04 -4.70
CA SER A 101 19.04 1.20 -5.12
C SER A 101 19.28 1.35 -6.63
N PHE A 102 18.72 0.45 -7.43
CA PHE A 102 18.88 0.33 -8.87
C PHE A 102 17.55 0.49 -9.62
N MET A 103 16.45 0.79 -8.93
CA MET A 103 15.16 0.98 -9.59
C MET A 103 15.20 2.26 -10.43
N SER A 104 14.98 2.12 -11.74
CA SER A 104 14.88 3.26 -12.65
C SER A 104 13.69 4.14 -12.29
N PHE A 105 13.85 5.45 -12.44
CA PHE A 105 12.73 6.38 -12.27
C PHE A 105 11.77 6.26 -13.45
N ASP A 106 10.68 5.52 -13.26
CA ASP A 106 9.61 5.39 -14.25
C ASP A 106 8.59 6.52 -14.08
N SER A 107 8.65 7.51 -14.98
CA SER A 107 7.73 8.66 -14.97
C SER A 107 6.28 8.29 -15.33
N SER A 108 6.04 7.08 -15.85
CA SER A 108 4.68 6.56 -16.05
C SER A 108 4.06 6.13 -14.72
N ALA A 109 4.87 5.62 -13.78
CA ALA A 109 4.43 5.16 -12.46
C ALA A 109 4.60 6.20 -11.34
N PHE A 110 5.56 7.11 -11.44
CA PHE A 110 5.93 8.04 -10.36
C PHE A 110 6.00 9.50 -10.82
N LYS A 111 5.66 10.40 -9.90
CA LYS A 111 5.95 11.83 -9.94
C LYS A 111 7.16 12.12 -9.04
N PRO A 112 8.04 13.06 -9.43
CA PRO A 112 9.15 13.46 -8.57
C PRO A 112 8.62 14.16 -7.32
N TYR A 113 9.24 13.89 -6.17
CA TYR A 113 8.96 14.61 -4.92
C TYR A 113 9.57 16.01 -4.95
N THR A 114 10.91 16.09 -4.95
CA THR A 114 11.63 17.35 -5.16
C THR A 114 12.58 17.27 -6.35
N GLU A 115 13.33 16.18 -6.50
CA GLU A 115 14.28 15.99 -7.60
C GLU A 115 13.86 14.84 -8.50
N SER A 116 14.04 15.03 -9.81
CA SER A 116 14.00 13.96 -10.81
C SER A 116 15.42 13.49 -11.10
N GLY A 117 15.68 12.20 -10.89
CA GLY A 117 16.95 11.54 -11.17
C GLY A 117 16.72 10.29 -12.02
N LYS A 118 17.79 9.65 -12.51
CA LYS A 118 17.65 8.45 -13.35
C LYS A 118 17.17 7.22 -12.58
N THR A 119 17.50 7.16 -11.30
CA THR A 119 17.09 6.10 -10.38
C THR A 119 16.33 6.69 -9.22
N ILE A 120 15.47 5.88 -8.60
CA ILE A 120 14.81 6.25 -7.35
C ILE A 120 15.85 6.16 -6.21
N GLU A 121 15.79 7.10 -5.29
CA GLU A 121 16.55 7.07 -4.03
C GLU A 121 15.67 6.51 -2.90
N TYR A 122 14.46 7.05 -2.76
CA TYR A 122 13.43 6.56 -1.86
C TYR A 122 12.03 6.90 -2.37
N ILE A 123 11.04 6.15 -1.89
CA ILE A 123 9.63 6.34 -2.22
C ILE A 123 8.95 7.06 -1.06
N VAL A 124 8.31 8.18 -1.39
CA VAL A 124 7.52 8.98 -0.44
C VAL A 124 6.12 8.41 -0.34
N TRP A 125 5.53 8.07 -1.48
CA TRP A 125 4.22 7.44 -1.58
C TRP A 125 4.19 6.40 -2.72
N PRO A 126 3.69 5.17 -2.48
CA PRO A 126 3.63 4.13 -3.50
C PRO A 126 2.69 4.50 -4.66
N ALA A 127 2.93 3.90 -5.83
CA ALA A 127 1.97 3.92 -6.92
C ALA A 127 0.78 3.00 -6.60
N ILE A 128 -0.44 3.47 -6.86
CA ILE A 128 -1.67 2.75 -6.55
C ILE A 128 -2.30 2.24 -7.85
N HIS A 129 -2.60 0.94 -7.90
CA HIS A 129 -3.30 0.31 -9.02
C HIS A 129 -4.72 -0.08 -8.60
N LEU A 130 -5.65 -0.10 -9.56
CA LEU A 130 -7.05 -0.50 -9.32
C LEU A 130 -7.18 -1.91 -8.74
N TYR A 131 -6.25 -2.80 -9.06
CA TYR A 131 -6.13 -4.15 -8.52
C TYR A 131 -4.75 -4.71 -8.88
N LEU A 132 -4.43 -5.89 -8.35
CA LEU A 132 -3.20 -6.62 -8.66
C LEU A 132 -2.94 -6.75 -10.17
N ASP A 133 -1.85 -6.15 -10.65
CA ASP A 133 -1.44 -6.09 -12.07
C ASP A 133 -2.45 -5.34 -12.98
N GLY A 134 -3.32 -4.51 -12.38
CA GLY A 134 -4.29 -3.67 -13.08
C GLY A 134 -3.72 -2.34 -13.59
N PRO A 135 -4.54 -1.45 -14.15
CA PRO A 135 -4.10 -0.11 -14.53
C PRO A 135 -3.80 0.75 -13.29
N ILE A 136 -2.89 1.71 -13.45
CA ILE A 136 -2.56 2.71 -12.43
C ILE A 136 -3.80 3.57 -12.16
N LEU A 137 -4.23 3.59 -10.90
CA LEU A 137 -5.24 4.51 -10.40
C LEU A 137 -4.62 5.85 -10.05
N CYS A 138 -3.47 5.83 -9.37
CA CYS A 138 -2.75 7.02 -8.97
C CYS A 138 -1.23 6.79 -9.05
N LYS A 139 -0.50 7.74 -9.65
CA LYS A 139 0.96 7.71 -9.67
C LYS A 139 1.51 7.88 -8.27
N GLY A 140 2.58 7.16 -7.97
CA GLY A 140 3.33 7.32 -6.73
C GLY A 140 4.12 8.64 -6.71
N ILE A 141 4.71 8.93 -5.56
CA ILE A 141 5.63 10.04 -5.36
C ILE A 141 6.97 9.46 -4.92
N ALA A 142 8.04 9.76 -5.65
CA ALA A 142 9.37 9.25 -5.37
C ALA A 142 10.44 10.34 -5.50
N GLN A 143 11.49 10.23 -4.70
CA GLN A 143 12.67 11.06 -4.84
C GLN A 143 13.62 10.42 -5.84
N GLY A 144 14.05 11.17 -6.84
CA GLY A 144 15.13 10.77 -7.73
C GLY A 144 16.49 10.97 -7.07
N LYS A 145 17.42 10.05 -7.32
CA LYS A 145 18.80 10.17 -6.88
C LYS A 145 19.50 11.28 -7.66
N ARG A 146 20.14 12.22 -6.96
CA ARG A 146 20.89 13.31 -7.58
C ARG A 146 22.08 12.75 -8.36
N ASP A 147 22.20 13.13 -9.63
CA ASP A 147 23.36 12.79 -10.43
C ASP A 147 24.58 13.54 -9.87
N SER A 148 25.61 12.79 -9.44
CA SER A 148 26.82 13.34 -8.79
C SER A 148 27.63 14.28 -9.69
N SER A 149 27.28 14.39 -10.97
CA SER A 149 27.88 15.31 -11.94
C SER A 149 27.50 16.78 -11.73
N ASN A 150 26.36 17.10 -11.10
CA ASN A 150 25.93 18.49 -10.89
C ASN A 150 26.47 19.11 -9.59
N ALA A 151 27.01 18.31 -8.67
CA ALA A 151 27.58 18.80 -7.41
C ALA A 151 28.88 19.61 -7.61
N HIS A 152 29.50 19.53 -8.80
CA HIS A 152 30.71 20.28 -9.10
C HIS A 152 30.44 21.71 -9.59
N ASP A 153 29.27 21.97 -10.17
CA ASP A 153 28.90 23.29 -10.72
C ASP A 153 28.32 24.25 -9.67
N GLU A 154 27.56 23.76 -8.68
CA GLU A 154 27.08 24.62 -7.56
C GLU A 154 28.23 25.20 -6.73
N LYS A 155 29.35 24.48 -6.62
CA LYS A 155 30.55 24.98 -5.91
C LYS A 155 31.31 26.07 -6.68
N ARG A 156 31.12 26.21 -7.99
CA ARG A 156 31.73 27.29 -8.79
C ARG A 156 30.95 28.60 -8.72
N VAL A 157 29.62 28.53 -8.55
CA VAL A 157 28.77 29.73 -8.46
C VAL A 157 28.87 30.41 -7.08
N GLN A 158 29.25 29.68 -6.03
CA GLN A 158 29.50 30.24 -4.69
C GLN A 158 30.94 30.76 -4.48
N GLN A 159 31.78 30.76 -5.52
CA GLN A 159 33.17 31.26 -5.49
C GLN A 159 33.40 32.46 -6.45
N LEU A 160 32.33 33.07 -6.95
CA LEU A 160 32.35 34.34 -7.68
C LEU A 160 31.51 35.37 -6.92
#